data_AF-A0A0A9XDB5-F1
#
_entry.id   AF-A0A0A9XDB5-F1
#
_cell.length_a   1.000
_cell.length_b   1.000
_cell.length_c   1.000
_cell.angle_alpha   90.00
_cell.angle_beta   90.00
_cell.angle_gamma   90.00
#
_symmetry.space_group_name_H-M   'P 1'
#
loop_
_entity.id
_entity.type
_entity.pdbx_description
1 polymer ?
#
loop_
_entity_poly.entity_id
_entity_poly.type
_entity_poly.pdbx_seq_one_letter_code
_entity_poly.pdbx_strand_id
1 'polypeptide(L)'
;DCVTLSLLPRLVWSDSKKKEYNNKLENLFSGYTEVKGIESKGSFIIDCIGRAAGRSGVPVSGRDYQKFASKKPWFDGDCSRLRDRSFALLNSHRRNGSGIIKQFYLAVNKTYKLCCERKEREFYLGVGERLDKAVSSKEYWAIVSTFKNKSLFIDSHIEGSAWFEHFKSLLNPATAVGAVSYARPLVEIESLDKPFEIEELRCVLNKAKENKAPGPDQIPYEFFKGMNDDCLYILLNFFNEIFVAGVAPRSFGQS
;
A
#
# COMPACT_ATOMS: atom_id res chain seq x y z
N ASP A 1 -9.56 -4.05 -24.32
CA ASP A 1 -10.31 -3.31 -23.28
C ASP A 1 -9.76 -3.61 -21.90
N CYS A 2 -8.84 -2.78 -21.43
CA CYS A 2 -8.24 -2.90 -20.10
C CYS A 2 -9.16 -2.19 -19.11
N VAL A 3 -10.04 -2.96 -18.44
CA VAL A 3 -10.80 -2.45 -17.31
C VAL A 3 -9.79 -2.14 -16.21
N THR A 4 -9.46 -0.86 -16.03
CA THR A 4 -8.68 -0.39 -14.88
C THR A 4 -9.48 -0.67 -13.62
N LEU A 5 -9.23 -1.81 -12.98
CA LEU A 5 -9.79 -2.15 -11.68
C LEU A 5 -9.38 -1.04 -10.70
N SER A 6 -10.37 -0.41 -10.06
CA SER A 6 -10.11 0.54 -9.00
C SER A 6 -9.31 -0.16 -7.89
N LEU A 7 -8.15 0.40 -7.55
CA LEU A 7 -7.27 -0.18 -6.55
C LEU A 7 -8.03 -0.30 -5.22
N LEU A 8 -8.20 -1.53 -4.74
CA LEU A 8 -8.79 -1.78 -3.43
C LEU A 8 -7.95 -1.09 -2.35
N PRO A 9 -8.57 -0.54 -1.29
CA PRO A 9 -7.80 0.09 -0.21
C PRO A 9 -6.90 -0.95 0.46
N ARG A 10 -5.63 -0.58 0.68
CA ARG A 10 -4.64 -1.41 1.36
C ARG A 10 -5.15 -1.77 2.77
N LEU A 11 -5.24 -3.07 3.05
CA LEU A 11 -5.57 -3.54 4.39
C LEU A 11 -4.41 -3.23 5.35
N VAL A 12 -4.73 -2.84 6.58
CA VAL A 12 -3.73 -2.53 7.62
C VAL A 12 -3.90 -3.54 8.75
N TRP A 13 -2.84 -4.31 9.02
CA TRP A 13 -2.81 -5.25 10.13
C TRP A 13 -2.69 -4.55 11.49
N SER A 14 -3.32 -5.12 12.50
CA SER A 14 -3.24 -4.65 13.88
C SER A 14 -3.30 -5.84 14.84
N ASP A 15 -2.26 -6.02 15.65
CA ASP A 15 -2.17 -7.12 16.61
C ASP A 15 -3.31 -7.10 17.64
N SER A 16 -3.82 -5.91 17.99
CA SER A 16 -4.97 -5.74 18.87
C SER A 16 -6.23 -6.42 18.34
N LYS A 17 -6.36 -6.56 17.01
CA LYS A 17 -7.52 -7.18 16.34
C LYS A 17 -7.28 -8.65 15.97
N LYS A 18 -6.12 -9.23 16.31
CA LYS A 18 -5.76 -10.61 15.93
C LYS A 18 -6.81 -11.64 16.37
N LYS A 19 -7.32 -11.53 17.60
CA LYS A 19 -8.34 -12.46 18.12
C LYS A 19 -9.66 -12.35 17.36
N GLU A 20 -10.12 -11.13 17.13
CA GLU A 20 -11.35 -10.87 16.37
C GLU A 20 -11.24 -11.37 14.92
N TYR A 21 -10.09 -11.12 14.29
CA TYR A 21 -9.79 -11.59 12.94
C TYR A 21 -9.88 -13.12 12.83
N ASN A 22 -9.22 -13.86 13.73
CA ASN A 22 -9.22 -15.32 13.69
C ASN A 22 -10.62 -15.90 13.94
N ASN A 23 -11.37 -15.39 14.93
CA ASN A 23 -12.74 -15.85 15.17
C ASN A 23 -13.63 -15.64 13.93
N LYS A 24 -13.47 -14.52 13.21
CA LYS A 24 -14.21 -14.27 11.96
C LYS A 24 -13.76 -15.20 10.85
N LEU A 25 -12.46 -15.42 10.73
CA LEU A 25 -11.87 -16.24 9.68
C LEU A 25 -12.28 -17.71 9.82
N GLU A 26 -12.23 -18.28 11.02
CA GLU A 26 -12.70 -19.65 11.31
C GLU A 26 -14.16 -19.84 10.90
N ASN A 27 -15.03 -18.89 11.30
CA ASN A 27 -16.44 -18.93 10.93
C ASN A 27 -16.64 -18.90 9.41
N LEU A 28 -15.88 -18.08 8.69
CA LEU A 28 -15.96 -17.98 7.23
C LEU A 28 -15.39 -19.22 6.52
N PHE A 29 -14.37 -19.83 7.10
CA PHE A 29 -13.73 -21.04 6.59
C PHE A 29 -14.53 -22.33 6.82
N SER A 30 -15.59 -22.29 7.64
CA SER A 30 -16.51 -23.44 7.79
C SER A 30 -17.06 -23.97 6.46
N GLY A 31 -17.24 -23.10 5.46
CA GLY A 31 -17.70 -23.47 4.11
C GLY A 31 -16.60 -23.94 3.15
N TYR A 32 -15.33 -24.01 3.57
CA TYR A 32 -14.20 -24.33 2.68
C TYR A 32 -14.31 -25.74 2.08
N THR A 33 -14.80 -26.71 2.85
CA THR A 33 -14.93 -28.11 2.42
C THR A 33 -15.93 -28.32 1.29
N GLU A 34 -16.88 -27.40 1.12
CA GLU A 34 -17.92 -27.48 0.09
C GLU A 34 -17.46 -26.91 -1.26
N VAL A 35 -16.42 -26.07 -1.26
CA VAL A 35 -15.90 -25.42 -2.48
C VAL A 35 -15.12 -26.41 -3.31
N LYS A 36 -15.52 -26.58 -4.58
CA LYS A 36 -14.83 -27.45 -5.54
C LYS A 36 -14.00 -26.63 -6.54
N GLY A 37 -12.80 -27.13 -6.84
CA GLY A 37 -11.88 -26.54 -7.82
C GLY A 37 -10.87 -25.58 -7.21
N ILE A 38 -9.62 -25.67 -7.69
CA ILE A 38 -8.46 -24.92 -7.17
C ILE A 38 -8.67 -23.40 -7.33
N GLU A 39 -9.17 -22.93 -8.47
CA GLU A 39 -9.45 -21.51 -8.72
C GLU A 39 -10.49 -20.93 -7.75
N SER A 40 -11.60 -21.66 -7.57
CA SER A 40 -12.69 -21.27 -6.68
C SER A 40 -12.23 -21.26 -5.22
N LYS A 41 -11.44 -22.25 -4.81
CA LYS A 41 -10.83 -22.33 -3.47
C LYS A 41 -9.90 -21.16 -3.20
N GLY A 42 -9.01 -20.83 -4.15
CA GLY A 42 -8.12 -19.67 -4.03
C GLY A 42 -8.88 -18.36 -3.89
N SER A 43 -9.90 -18.15 -4.73
CA SER A 43 -10.78 -16.97 -4.68
C SER A 43 -11.56 -16.89 -3.37
N PHE A 44 -12.06 -18.03 -2.88
CA PHE A 44 -12.77 -18.13 -1.61
C PHE A 44 -11.86 -17.75 -0.43
N ILE A 45 -10.64 -18.29 -0.37
CA ILE A 45 -9.66 -17.96 0.69
C ILE A 45 -9.40 -16.45 0.73
N ILE A 46 -9.14 -15.83 -0.42
CA ILE A 46 -8.88 -14.40 -0.53
C ILE A 46 -10.09 -13.57 -0.06
N ASP A 47 -11.31 -13.95 -0.45
CA ASP A 47 -12.54 -13.29 -0.03
C ASP A 47 -12.77 -13.42 1.48
N CYS A 48 -12.59 -14.61 2.05
CA CYS A 48 -12.69 -14.85 3.50
C CYS A 48 -11.70 -13.99 4.28
N ILE A 49 -10.43 -13.92 3.85
CA ILE A 49 -9.42 -13.07 4.49
C ILE A 49 -9.81 -11.60 4.38
N GLY A 50 -10.26 -11.16 3.21
CA GLY A 50 -10.73 -9.79 3.00
C GLY A 50 -11.87 -9.43 3.94
N ARG A 51 -12.91 -10.27 4.03
CA ARG A 51 -14.07 -10.06 4.90
C ARG A 51 -13.69 -10.08 6.38
N ALA A 52 -12.85 -11.03 6.81
CA ALA A 52 -12.36 -11.11 8.19
C ALA A 52 -11.53 -9.87 8.56
N ALA A 53 -10.76 -9.32 7.61
CA ALA A 53 -10.01 -8.08 7.76
C ALA A 53 -10.88 -6.81 7.76
N GLY A 54 -12.19 -6.93 7.57
CA GLY A 54 -13.13 -5.80 7.53
C GLY A 54 -13.17 -5.07 6.18
N ARG A 55 -12.73 -5.72 5.08
CA ARG A 55 -12.97 -5.22 3.72
C ARG A 55 -14.49 -5.16 3.50
N SER A 56 -15.03 -3.94 3.44
CA SER A 56 -16.43 -3.74 3.07
C SER A 56 -16.59 -4.22 1.63
N GLY A 57 -17.64 -5.01 1.33
CA GLY A 57 -17.95 -5.45 -0.05
C GLY A 57 -18.27 -4.30 -1.02
N VAL A 58 -18.34 -3.08 -0.50
CA VAL A 58 -18.39 -1.84 -1.27
C VAL A 58 -16.99 -1.25 -1.27
N PRO A 59 -16.38 -0.92 -2.43
CA PRO A 59 -15.14 -0.14 -2.44
C PRO A 59 -15.42 1.12 -1.63
N VAL A 60 -14.79 1.23 -0.46
CA VAL A 60 -14.88 2.43 0.36
C VAL A 60 -14.14 3.52 -0.41
N SER A 61 -14.91 4.21 -1.26
CA SER A 61 -14.54 5.47 -1.85
C SER A 61 -14.05 6.37 -0.71
N GLY A 62 -12.75 6.66 -0.73
CA GLY A 62 -12.22 7.86 -0.09
C GLY A 62 -12.56 8.03 1.38
N ARG A 63 -12.23 7.06 2.25
CA ARG A 63 -11.64 7.50 3.53
C ARG A 63 -10.20 7.88 3.28
N ASP A 64 -10.10 9.00 2.57
CA ASP A 64 -9.03 9.94 2.71
C ASP A 64 -8.85 10.19 4.21
N TYR A 65 -7.94 9.44 4.84
CA TYR A 65 -6.97 10.11 5.68
C TYR A 65 -6.14 11.00 4.74
N GLN A 66 -6.77 12.04 4.19
CA GLN A 66 -6.07 13.25 3.83
C GLN A 66 -5.55 13.77 5.15
N LYS A 67 -4.41 13.18 5.59
CA LYS A 67 -3.45 13.91 6.38
C LYS A 67 -3.34 15.23 5.67
N PHE A 68 -3.73 16.29 6.36
CA PHE A 68 -3.63 17.65 5.91
C PHE A 68 -2.25 17.83 5.22
N ALA A 69 -2.23 17.71 3.90
CA ALA A 69 -1.01 17.62 3.12
C ALA A 69 -0.70 19.02 2.64
N SER A 70 -0.20 19.84 3.57
CA SER A 70 0.25 21.16 3.19
C SER A 70 1.35 21.05 2.14
N LYS A 71 1.28 21.90 1.11
CA LYS A 71 2.38 22.11 0.16
C LYS A 71 3.67 22.55 0.85
N LYS A 72 3.56 23.14 2.05
CA LYS A 72 4.69 23.59 2.86
C LYS A 72 4.84 22.70 4.11
N PRO A 73 6.02 22.13 4.38
CA PRO A 73 6.24 21.19 5.47
C PRO A 73 6.08 21.81 6.87
N TRP A 74 6.23 23.13 7.01
CA TRP A 74 6.09 23.85 8.27
C TRP A 74 4.64 24.27 8.60
N PHE A 75 3.72 24.13 7.65
CA PHE A 75 2.34 24.60 7.82
C PHE A 75 1.49 23.47 8.41
N ASP A 76 0.92 23.74 9.57
CA ASP A 76 0.20 22.78 10.39
C ASP A 76 -1.28 23.15 10.59
N GLY A 77 -1.96 22.41 11.46
CA GLY A 77 -3.37 22.63 11.77
C GLY A 77 -3.67 24.01 12.35
N ASP A 78 -2.73 24.62 13.11
CA ASP A 78 -2.88 25.98 13.61
C ASP A 78 -2.90 27.00 12.48
N CYS A 79 -1.97 26.86 11.52
CA CYS A 79 -1.93 27.70 10.33
C CYS A 79 -3.20 27.55 9.50
N SER A 80 -3.71 26.33 9.35
CA SER A 80 -4.97 26.07 8.63
C SER A 80 -6.14 26.76 9.30
N ARG A 81 -6.32 26.53 10.60
CA ARG A 81 -7.43 27.08 11.37
C ARG A 81 -7.44 28.61 11.39
N LEU A 82 -6.27 29.24 11.49
CA LEU A 82 -6.13 30.70 11.42
C LEU A 82 -6.43 31.23 10.00
N ARG A 83 -6.00 30.51 8.97
CA ARG A 83 -6.33 30.83 7.57
C ARG A 83 -7.84 30.74 7.36
N ASP A 84 -8.48 29.65 7.76
CA ASP A 84 -9.91 29.42 7.57
C ASP A 84 -10.72 30.51 8.28
N ARG A 85 -10.33 30.87 9.51
CA ARG A 85 -10.96 31.98 10.27
C ARG A 85 -10.77 33.33 9.58
N SER A 86 -9.57 33.62 9.06
CA SER A 86 -9.29 34.86 8.33
C SER A 86 -10.13 34.96 7.05
N PHE A 87 -10.19 33.88 6.27
CA PHE A 87 -10.95 33.83 5.03
C PHE A 87 -12.46 33.86 5.26
N ALA A 88 -12.96 33.25 6.34
CA ALA A 88 -14.37 33.36 6.73
C ALA A 88 -14.76 34.81 7.02
N LEU A 89 -13.94 35.55 7.77
CA LEU A 89 -14.16 36.97 8.07
C LEU A 89 -14.06 37.84 6.80
N LEU A 90 -13.10 37.56 5.92
CA LEU A 90 -12.98 38.26 4.63
C LEU A 90 -14.23 38.05 3.77
N ASN A 91 -14.69 36.81 3.65
CA ASN A 91 -15.87 36.47 2.87
C ASN A 91 -17.15 37.07 3.48
N SER A 92 -17.25 37.13 4.81
CA SER A 92 -18.35 37.81 5.51
C SER A 92 -18.34 39.33 5.25
N HIS A 93 -17.16 39.96 5.28
CA HIS A 93 -17.02 41.38 4.94
C HIS A 93 -17.38 41.66 3.47
N ARG A 94 -16.95 40.80 2.53
CA ARG A 94 -17.29 40.94 1.10
C ARG A 94 -18.79 40.86 0.82
N ARG A 95 -19.55 40.14 1.65
CA ARG A 95 -21.02 40.05 1.54
C ARG A 95 -21.73 41.21 2.23
N ASN A 96 -21.30 41.58 3.43
CA ASN A 96 -22.06 42.46 4.33
C ASN A 96 -21.53 43.90 4.38
N GLY A 97 -20.34 44.18 3.86
CA GLY A 97 -19.72 45.52 3.83
C GLY A 97 -19.35 46.12 5.20
N SER A 98 -19.65 45.44 6.32
CA SER A 98 -19.46 45.99 7.67
C SER A 98 -17.99 46.28 8.01
N GLY A 99 -17.72 47.50 8.48
CA GLY A 99 -16.39 47.94 8.92
C GLY A 99 -15.88 47.22 10.17
N ILE A 100 -16.78 46.73 11.03
CA ILE A 100 -16.43 45.96 12.24
C ILE A 100 -15.83 44.60 11.83
N ILE A 101 -16.45 43.93 10.85
CA ILE A 101 -15.95 42.65 10.32
C ILE A 101 -14.58 42.85 9.65
N LYS A 102 -14.36 43.99 8.98
CA LYS A 102 -13.06 44.36 8.42
C LYS A 102 -11.98 44.47 9.51
N GLN A 103 -12.28 45.11 10.65
CA GLN A 103 -11.30 45.20 11.75
C GLN A 103 -10.96 43.81 12.32
N PHE A 104 -11.96 42.95 12.54
CA PHE A 104 -11.70 41.58 12.98
C PHE A 104 -10.90 40.77 11.96
N TYR A 105 -11.20 40.92 10.66
CA TYR A 105 -10.42 40.30 9.60
C TYR A 105 -8.95 40.75 9.66
N LEU A 106 -8.68 42.05 9.75
CA LEU A 106 -7.32 42.58 9.80
C LEU A 106 -6.54 42.05 11.01
N ALA A 107 -7.19 42.00 12.18
CA ALA A 107 -6.60 41.45 13.39
C ALA A 107 -6.25 39.96 13.24
N VAL A 108 -7.20 39.14 12.75
CA VAL A 108 -7.00 37.69 12.54
C VAL A 108 -6.02 37.39 11.40
N ASN A 109 -5.99 38.21 10.36
CA ASN A 109 -5.02 38.07 9.28
C ASN A 109 -3.59 38.41 9.74
N LYS A 110 -3.44 39.40 10.63
CA LYS A 110 -2.16 39.72 11.27
C LYS A 110 -1.67 38.55 12.11
N THR A 111 -2.53 37.95 12.94
CA THR A 111 -2.16 36.78 13.77
C THR A 111 -1.84 35.55 12.91
N TYR A 112 -2.58 35.32 11.83
CA TYR A 112 -2.28 34.29 10.85
C TYR A 112 -0.88 34.45 10.23
N LYS A 113 -0.57 35.65 9.70
CA LYS A 113 0.74 35.91 9.09
C LYS A 113 1.90 35.73 10.08
N LEU A 114 1.77 36.28 11.29
CA LEU A 114 2.77 36.11 12.35
C LEU A 114 2.96 34.65 12.74
N CYS A 115 1.88 33.86 12.81
CA CYS A 115 1.96 32.43 13.08
C CYS A 115 2.74 31.68 11.99
N CYS A 116 2.45 31.98 10.71
CA CYS A 116 3.16 31.38 9.58
C CYS A 116 4.65 31.77 9.57
N GLU A 117 4.97 33.04 9.76
CA GLU A 117 6.36 33.52 9.80
C GLU A 117 7.16 32.87 10.93
N ARG A 118 6.55 32.72 12.11
CA ARG A 118 7.18 32.07 13.26
C ARG A 118 7.46 30.59 12.97
N LYS A 119 6.45 29.83 12.52
CA LYS A 119 6.59 28.39 12.26
C LYS A 119 7.52 28.10 11.07
N GLU A 120 7.51 28.95 10.04
CA GLU A 120 8.44 28.87 8.93
C GLU A 120 9.89 29.02 9.42
N ARG A 121 10.16 30.03 10.25
CA ARG A 121 11.48 30.28 10.82
C ARG A 121 11.95 29.14 11.73
N GLU A 122 11.13 28.74 12.69
CA GLU A 122 11.44 27.63 13.62
C GLU A 122 11.79 26.35 12.87
N PHE A 123 11.03 26.05 11.81
CA PHE A 123 11.27 24.87 11.00
C PHE A 123 12.62 24.92 10.27
N TYR A 124 12.90 25.99 9.51
CA TYR A 124 14.15 26.07 8.76
C TYR A 124 15.39 26.19 9.66
N LEU A 125 15.28 26.84 10.82
CA LEU A 125 16.35 26.84 11.83
C LEU A 125 16.61 25.43 12.36
N GLY A 126 15.55 24.72 12.76
CA GLY A 126 15.67 23.34 13.26
C GLY A 126 16.19 22.36 12.20
N VAL A 127 15.96 22.64 10.92
CA VAL A 127 16.52 21.84 9.82
C VAL A 127 18.03 22.03 9.71
N GLY A 128 18.52 23.26 9.86
CA GLY A 128 19.96 23.54 9.93
C GLY A 128 20.64 22.76 11.04
N GLU A 129 20.05 22.78 12.25
CA GLU A 129 20.57 22.01 13.39
C GLU A 129 20.55 20.50 13.15
N ARG A 130 19.51 19.98 12.49
CA ARG A 130 19.39 18.55 12.17
C ARG A 130 20.40 18.12 11.11
N LEU A 131 20.73 19.00 10.17
CA LEU A 131 21.77 18.73 9.17
C LEU A 131 23.16 18.73 9.81
N ASP A 132 23.43 19.66 10.74
CA ASP A 132 24.70 19.74 11.46
C ASP A 132 24.95 18.51 12.37
N LYS A 133 23.87 17.97 12.97
CA LYS A 133 23.93 16.78 13.85
C LYS A 133 23.84 15.44 13.11
N ALA A 134 23.62 15.41 11.79
CA ALA A 134 23.39 14.17 11.06
C ALA A 134 24.69 13.36 10.94
N VAL A 135 24.73 12.18 11.56
CA VAL A 135 25.92 11.29 11.56
C VAL A 135 25.89 10.31 10.38
N SER A 136 24.69 9.87 9.97
CA SER A 136 24.52 8.87 8.91
C SER A 136 24.13 9.49 7.58
N SER A 137 24.69 8.97 6.47
CA SER A 137 24.28 9.35 5.11
C SER A 137 22.78 9.13 4.88
N LYS A 138 22.17 8.11 5.51
CA LYS A 138 20.73 7.84 5.39
C LYS A 138 19.90 8.94 6.05
N GLU A 139 20.32 9.40 7.22
CA GLU A 139 19.66 10.47 7.96
C GLU A 139 19.78 11.81 7.24
N TYR A 140 20.98 12.12 6.74
CA TYR A 140 21.24 13.29 5.92
C TYR A 140 20.31 13.34 4.70
N TRP A 141 20.28 12.28 3.88
CA TRP A 141 19.44 12.24 2.68
C TRP A 141 17.95 12.21 3.01
N ALA A 142 17.54 11.64 4.14
CA ALA A 142 16.15 11.74 4.60
C ALA A 142 15.76 13.19 4.86
N ILE A 143 16.60 13.98 5.53
CA ILE A 143 16.36 15.41 5.78
C ILE A 143 16.31 16.18 4.45
N VAL A 144 17.32 16.01 3.58
CA VAL A 144 17.38 16.69 2.28
C VAL A 144 16.18 16.35 1.39
N SER A 145 15.69 15.12 1.42
CA SER A 145 14.53 14.70 0.61
C SER A 145 13.24 15.43 0.95
N THR A 146 13.13 16.04 2.14
CA THR A 146 11.94 16.80 2.55
C THR A 146 11.85 18.18 1.88
N PHE A 147 12.95 18.70 1.33
CA PHE A 147 13.01 20.01 0.65
C PHE A 147 13.15 19.91 -0.86
N LYS A 148 13.59 18.75 -1.38
CA LYS A 148 13.66 18.54 -2.82
C LYS A 148 12.24 18.55 -3.38
N ASN A 149 11.95 19.54 -4.24
CA ASN A 149 10.76 19.51 -5.06
C ASN A 149 10.79 18.24 -5.91
N LYS A 150 9.88 17.30 -5.63
CA LYS A 150 9.64 16.13 -6.49
C LYS A 150 8.81 16.55 -7.70
N SER A 151 9.24 17.58 -8.43
CA SER A 151 8.73 17.78 -9.79
C SER A 151 9.31 16.63 -10.60
N LEU A 152 8.54 15.55 -10.72
CA LEU A 152 8.82 14.52 -11.69
C LEU A 152 8.78 15.23 -13.04
N PHE A 153 9.93 15.44 -13.64
CA PHE A 153 10.01 15.81 -15.03
C PHE A 153 9.58 14.58 -15.81
N ILE A 154 8.30 14.55 -16.17
CA ILE A 154 7.77 13.56 -17.08
C ILE A 154 7.97 14.18 -18.46
N ASP A 155 8.94 13.66 -19.20
CA ASP A 155 9.09 14.02 -20.60
C ASP A 155 7.82 13.56 -21.34
N SER A 156 7.04 14.52 -21.84
CA SER A 156 5.78 14.27 -22.53
C SER A 156 5.98 13.70 -23.94
N HIS A 157 7.21 13.62 -24.44
CA HIS A 157 7.48 13.27 -25.83
C HIS A 157 7.53 11.75 -26.10
N ILE A 158 7.57 10.90 -25.06
CA ILE A 158 7.63 9.45 -25.23
C ILE A 158 6.50 8.79 -24.44
N GLU A 159 5.55 8.21 -25.18
CA GLU A 159 4.49 7.40 -24.60
C GLU A 159 5.06 6.08 -24.03
N GLY A 160 4.46 5.56 -22.94
CA GLY A 160 4.92 4.30 -22.33
C GLY A 160 4.90 3.10 -23.28
N SER A 161 4.02 3.11 -24.27
CA SER A 161 3.95 2.12 -25.35
C SER A 161 5.22 2.10 -26.21
N ALA A 162 5.77 3.27 -26.54
CA ALA A 162 6.99 3.40 -27.32
C ALA A 162 8.20 2.84 -26.56
N TRP A 163 8.26 3.07 -25.24
CA TRP A 163 9.27 2.46 -24.38
C TRP A 163 9.17 0.93 -24.36
N PHE A 164 7.95 0.40 -24.21
CA PHE A 164 7.71 -1.04 -24.20
C PHE A 164 8.18 -1.70 -25.50
N GLU A 165 7.77 -1.17 -26.65
CA GLU A 165 8.16 -1.75 -27.95
C GLU A 165 9.67 -1.64 -28.21
N HIS A 166 10.29 -0.52 -27.85
CA HIS A 166 11.75 -0.36 -27.97
C HIS A 166 12.50 -1.43 -27.17
N PHE A 167 12.20 -1.59 -25.88
CA PHE A 167 12.89 -2.57 -25.04
C PHE A 167 12.52 -4.01 -25.37
N LYS A 168 11.29 -4.26 -25.80
CA LYS A 168 10.87 -5.58 -26.28
C LYS A 168 11.71 -6.01 -27.48
N SER A 169 11.89 -5.12 -28.46
CA SER A 169 12.73 -5.36 -29.64
C SER A 169 14.21 -5.52 -29.27
N LEU A 170 14.72 -4.65 -28.40
CA LEU A 170 16.13 -4.67 -27.99
C LEU A 170 16.51 -5.92 -27.19
N LEU A 171 15.65 -6.34 -26.25
CA LEU A 171 15.95 -7.39 -25.29
C LEU A 171 15.46 -8.78 -25.73
N ASN A 172 14.49 -8.85 -26.65
CA ASN A 172 13.93 -10.11 -27.16
C ASN A 172 14.01 -10.18 -28.69
N PRO A 173 15.20 -10.11 -29.30
CA PRO A 173 15.34 -10.24 -30.74
C PRO A 173 14.85 -11.61 -31.20
N ALA A 174 14.20 -11.65 -32.36
CA ALA A 174 13.74 -12.90 -32.96
C ALA A 174 14.96 -13.81 -33.22
N THR A 175 15.12 -14.82 -32.38
CA THR A 175 16.25 -15.75 -32.47
C THR A 175 15.88 -16.86 -33.43
N ALA A 176 16.68 -17.09 -34.47
CA ALA A 176 16.46 -18.14 -35.48
C ALA A 176 16.68 -19.56 -34.93
N VAL A 177 17.15 -19.69 -33.69
CA VAL A 177 17.31 -20.95 -32.99
C VAL A 177 15.95 -21.27 -32.36
N GLY A 178 15.32 -22.37 -32.81
CA GLY A 178 14.13 -22.89 -32.16
C GLY A 178 14.38 -23.04 -30.66
N ALA A 179 13.35 -22.79 -29.84
CA ALA A 179 13.48 -22.85 -28.39
C ALA A 179 14.15 -24.18 -27.98
N VAL A 180 15.38 -24.11 -27.48
CA VAL A 180 16.09 -25.28 -26.98
C VAL A 180 15.36 -25.68 -25.70
N SER A 181 14.46 -26.66 -25.83
CA SER A 181 13.77 -27.25 -24.68
C SER A 181 14.77 -28.14 -23.97
N TYR A 182 15.47 -27.56 -22.99
CA TYR A 182 16.27 -28.34 -22.06
C TYR A 182 15.32 -29.09 -21.12
N ALA A 183 15.15 -30.39 -21.37
CA ALA A 183 14.59 -31.29 -20.38
C ALA A 183 15.70 -31.66 -19.41
N ARG A 184 15.60 -31.19 -18.17
CA ARG A 184 16.50 -31.63 -17.10
C ARG A 184 16.31 -33.16 -16.91
N PRO A 185 17.37 -33.92 -16.64
CA PRO A 185 17.22 -35.32 -16.24
C PRO A 185 16.24 -35.43 -15.08
N LEU A 186 15.44 -36.51 -15.06
CA LEU A 186 14.57 -36.79 -13.93
C LEU A 186 15.46 -37.00 -12.69
N VAL A 187 15.28 -36.13 -11.70
CA VAL A 187 15.93 -36.25 -10.40
C VAL A 187 14.81 -36.39 -9.39
N GLU A 188 14.63 -37.61 -8.87
CA GLU A 188 13.68 -37.89 -7.80
C GLU A 188 14.37 -37.59 -6.46
N ILE A 189 13.75 -36.72 -5.68
CA ILE A 189 14.23 -36.34 -4.34
C ILE A 189 13.03 -36.52 -3.42
N GLU A 190 12.98 -37.65 -2.73
CA GLU A 190 11.86 -38.05 -1.86
C GLU A 190 11.40 -36.94 -0.90
N SER A 191 12.35 -36.15 -0.37
CA SER A 191 12.05 -35.04 0.53
C SER A 191 11.41 -33.82 -0.14
N LEU A 192 11.58 -33.64 -1.46
CA LEU A 192 10.96 -32.56 -2.25
C LEU A 192 9.69 -33.03 -2.97
N ASP A 193 9.52 -34.34 -3.15
CA ASP A 193 8.39 -34.94 -3.86
C ASP A 193 7.21 -35.28 -2.92
N LYS A 194 7.33 -34.97 -1.62
CA LYS A 194 6.26 -35.12 -0.63
C LYS A 194 5.45 -33.83 -0.44
N PRO A 195 4.18 -33.92 0.01
CA PRO A 195 3.39 -32.74 0.37
C PRO A 195 4.06 -31.90 1.45
N PHE A 196 3.81 -30.59 1.40
CA PHE A 196 4.35 -29.64 2.37
C PHE A 196 3.83 -29.90 3.78
N GLU A 197 4.71 -29.67 4.75
CA GLU A 197 4.42 -29.75 6.17
C GLU A 197 4.06 -28.37 6.75
N ILE A 198 3.32 -28.36 7.86
CA ILE A 198 2.91 -27.11 8.52
C ILE A 198 4.11 -26.27 8.99
N GLU A 199 5.20 -26.92 9.40
CA GLU A 199 6.43 -26.24 9.82
C GLU A 199 7.13 -25.53 8.67
N GLU A 200 7.04 -26.06 7.45
CA GLU A 200 7.57 -25.40 6.24
C GLU A 200 6.78 -24.12 5.96
N LEU A 201 5.45 -24.20 6.02
CA LEU A 201 4.59 -23.03 5.85
C LEU A 201 4.87 -21.96 6.92
N ARG A 202 5.00 -22.34 8.19
CA ARG A 202 5.38 -21.42 9.28
C ARG A 202 6.74 -20.78 9.04
N CYS A 203 7.72 -21.56 8.61
CA CYS A 203 9.06 -21.07 8.32
C CYS A 203 9.05 -20.02 7.20
N VAL A 204 8.30 -20.26 6.12
CA VAL A 204 8.14 -19.31 5.01
C VAL A 204 7.43 -18.04 5.47
N LEU A 205 6.33 -18.16 6.22
CA LEU A 205 5.60 -17.01 6.74
C LEU A 205 6.47 -16.16 7.67
N ASN A 206 7.27 -16.78 8.56
CA ASN A 206 8.17 -16.05 9.46
C ASN A 206 9.27 -15.29 8.70
N LYS A 207 9.75 -15.83 7.58
CA LYS A 207 10.73 -15.16 6.71
C LYS A 207 10.12 -14.04 5.86
N ALA A 208 8.81 -14.02 5.68
CA ALA A 208 8.14 -12.98 4.91
C ALA A 208 8.34 -11.59 5.56
N LYS A 209 8.80 -10.62 4.77
CA LYS A 209 9.07 -9.27 5.24
C LYS A 209 7.75 -8.50 5.43
N GLU A 210 7.65 -7.81 6.55
CA GLU A 210 6.53 -6.93 6.86
C GLU A 210 6.62 -5.61 6.09
N ASN A 211 5.50 -4.90 6.01
CA ASN A 211 5.35 -3.61 5.36
C ASN A 211 5.73 -3.62 3.87
N LYS A 212 5.66 -4.79 3.22
CA LYS A 212 5.79 -4.90 1.78
C LYS A 212 4.50 -4.51 1.08
N ALA A 213 4.65 -4.09 -0.18
CA ALA A 213 3.50 -3.83 -1.03
C ALA A 213 2.77 -5.17 -1.26
N PRO A 214 1.45 -5.24 -0.99
CA PRO A 214 0.67 -6.43 -1.30
C PRO A 214 0.50 -6.58 -2.82
N GLY A 215 0.10 -7.78 -3.25
CA GLY A 215 -0.23 -8.04 -4.65
C GLY A 215 -1.56 -7.38 -5.07
N PRO A 216 -2.08 -7.76 -6.25
CA PRO A 216 -3.38 -7.28 -6.74
C PRO A 216 -4.55 -7.53 -5.78
N ASP A 217 -4.43 -8.55 -4.93
CA ASP A 217 -5.40 -8.89 -3.88
C ASP A 217 -5.47 -7.86 -2.73
N GLN A 218 -4.47 -6.97 -2.61
CA GLN A 218 -4.31 -5.98 -1.55
C GLN A 218 -4.30 -6.60 -0.13
N ILE A 219 -3.82 -7.84 0.02
CA ILE A 219 -3.66 -8.53 1.31
C ILE A 219 -2.17 -8.57 1.69
N PRO A 220 -1.75 -7.84 2.72
CA PRO A 220 -0.37 -7.92 3.24
C PRO A 220 -0.04 -9.25 3.93
N TYR A 221 1.24 -9.63 3.97
CA TYR A 221 1.75 -10.85 4.61
C TYR A 221 1.37 -10.97 6.10
N GLU A 222 1.19 -9.84 6.77
CA GLU A 222 0.83 -9.74 8.18
C GLU A 222 -0.50 -10.46 8.49
N PHE A 223 -1.45 -10.49 7.54
CA PHE A 223 -2.70 -11.23 7.72
C PHE A 223 -2.48 -12.73 7.74
N PHE A 224 -1.57 -13.26 6.91
CA PHE A 224 -1.20 -14.67 6.91
C PHE A 224 -0.39 -15.06 8.15
N LYS A 225 0.55 -14.21 8.58
CA LYS A 225 1.29 -14.38 9.85
C LYS A 225 0.37 -14.34 11.08
N GLY A 226 -0.73 -13.59 10.97
CA GLY A 226 -1.71 -13.38 12.02
C GLY A 226 -2.72 -14.51 12.19
N MET A 227 -2.75 -15.49 11.27
CA MET A 227 -3.65 -16.63 11.32
C MET A 227 -3.31 -17.55 12.50
N ASN A 228 -4.32 -18.25 12.99
CA ASN A 228 -4.16 -19.37 13.91
C ASN A 228 -3.92 -20.68 13.15
N ASP A 229 -3.63 -21.73 13.91
CA ASP A 229 -3.21 -23.01 13.36
C ASP A 229 -4.27 -23.64 12.47
N ASP A 230 -5.55 -23.58 12.86
CA ASP A 230 -6.66 -24.15 12.08
C ASP A 230 -6.79 -23.48 10.71
N CYS A 231 -6.70 -22.15 10.66
CA CYS A 231 -6.70 -21.40 9.40
C CYS A 231 -5.43 -21.68 8.56
N LEU A 232 -4.28 -21.88 9.20
CA LEU A 232 -3.03 -22.25 8.51
C LEU A 232 -3.11 -23.67 7.91
N TYR A 233 -3.77 -24.63 8.57
CA TYR A 233 -3.98 -25.95 8.00
C TYR A 233 -4.87 -25.93 6.75
N ILE A 234 -5.86 -25.04 6.70
CA ILE A 234 -6.67 -24.85 5.49
C ILE A 234 -5.80 -24.35 4.34
N LEU A 235 -4.94 -23.37 4.62
CA LEU A 235 -4.01 -22.83 3.62
C LEU A 235 -2.98 -23.89 3.17
N LEU A 236 -2.47 -24.70 4.10
CA LEU A 236 -1.56 -25.81 3.81
C LEU A 236 -2.23 -26.85 2.91
N ASN A 237 -3.46 -27.24 3.23
CA ASN A 237 -4.23 -28.20 2.43
C ASN A 237 -4.46 -27.67 1.01
N PHE A 238 -4.74 -26.37 0.87
CA PHE A 238 -4.87 -25.73 -0.44
C PHE A 238 -3.57 -25.79 -1.25
N PHE A 239 -2.42 -25.49 -0.63
CA PHE A 239 -1.13 -25.58 -1.32
C PHE A 239 -0.75 -27.02 -1.68
N ASN A 240 -1.05 -27.99 -0.81
CA ASN A 240 -0.82 -29.40 -1.08
C ASN A 240 -1.73 -29.93 -2.20
N GLU A 241 -2.97 -29.43 -2.30
CA GLU A 241 -3.86 -29.75 -3.42
C GLU A 241 -3.31 -29.21 -4.75
N ILE A 242 -2.80 -27.97 -4.75
CA ILE A 242 -2.10 -27.40 -5.93
C ILE A 242 -0.89 -28.24 -6.30
N PHE A 243 -0.08 -28.63 -5.31
CA PHE A 243 1.15 -29.41 -5.50
C PHE A 243 0.84 -30.77 -6.12
N VAL A 244 -0.11 -31.52 -5.54
CA VAL A 244 -0.49 -32.86 -6.02
C VAL A 244 -1.17 -32.79 -7.39
N ALA A 245 -2.02 -31.79 -7.63
CA ALA A 245 -2.69 -31.63 -8.92
C ALA A 245 -1.73 -31.14 -10.02
N GLY A 246 -0.60 -30.53 -9.68
CA GLY A 246 0.31 -29.89 -10.63
C GLY A 246 -0.30 -28.68 -11.34
N VAL A 247 -1.36 -28.07 -10.78
CA VAL A 247 -2.11 -26.96 -11.39
C VAL A 247 -2.19 -25.80 -10.40
N ALA A 248 -1.57 -24.68 -10.75
CA ALA A 248 -1.64 -23.45 -9.97
C ALA A 248 -2.83 -22.56 -10.41
N PRO A 249 -3.41 -21.75 -9.51
CA PRO A 249 -4.38 -20.73 -9.87
C PRO A 249 -3.81 -19.74 -10.90
N ARG A 250 -4.62 -19.34 -11.88
CA ARG A 250 -4.23 -18.37 -12.93
C ARG A 250 -3.79 -17.02 -12.34
N SER A 251 -4.31 -16.66 -11.17
CA SER A 251 -3.96 -15.43 -10.46
C SER A 251 -2.51 -15.40 -9.97
N PHE A 252 -1.85 -16.54 -9.77
CA PHE A 252 -0.48 -16.57 -9.22
C PHE A 252 0.57 -16.01 -10.17
N GLY A 253 0.30 -16.02 -11.49
CA GLY A 253 1.19 -15.47 -12.50
C GLY A 253 0.96 -14.00 -12.85
N GLN A 254 -0.03 -13.35 -12.22
CA GLN A 254 -0.39 -11.96 -12.50
C GLN A 254 0.32 -11.03 -11.50
N SER A 255 1.16 -10.14 -12.02
CA SER A 255 1.92 -9.14 -11.25
C SER A 255 1.38 -7.73 -11.48
#